data_AF-A0A914WKS1-F1
#
_entry.id   AF-A0A914WKS1-F1
#
_cell.length_a   1.000
_cell.length_b   1.000
_cell.length_c   1.000
_cell.angle_alpha   90.00
_cell.angle_beta   90.00
_cell.angle_gamma   90.00
#
_symmetry.space_group_name_H-M   'P 1'
#
loop_
_entity.id
_entity.type
_entity.pdbx_description
1 polymer ?
#
loop_
_entity_poly.entity_id
_entity_poly.type
_entity_poly.pdbx_seq_one_letter_code
_entity_poly.pdbx_strand_id
1 'polypeptide(L)'
;MAIKYRAKDIPVAGRTFQRLHGDTRQLLQALNQWMEQRPQLRDSYYPKDINSNETIDTVLSYDKKLAHFDRSSFMKIFFPLADHKKALFNSQGEVIAVAATFPLFHENDYKLEQVYADNFDLALMVLHALLQDVNATNFSLLTPDETENEQKFIDFLVKQANCSLIKQAHRSYSREFHCPIDWNRVFAMIGRGQIASPLA
;
A
#
# COMPACT_ATOMS: atom_id res chain seq x y z
N MET A 1 42.53 4.51 -14.15
CA MET A 1 41.47 5.05 -15.02
C MET A 1 40.20 5.21 -14.19
N ALA A 2 39.84 6.43 -13.80
CA ALA A 2 38.58 6.70 -13.13
C ALA A 2 37.48 6.84 -14.20
N ILE A 3 36.51 5.92 -14.20
CA ILE A 3 35.32 6.03 -15.03
C ILE A 3 34.53 7.25 -14.53
N LYS A 4 34.57 8.34 -15.30
CA LYS A 4 33.75 9.54 -15.04
C LYS A 4 32.29 9.14 -15.11
N TYR A 5 31.62 9.02 -13.97
CA TYR A 5 30.16 9.05 -13.89
C TYR A 5 29.69 10.40 -14.44
N ARG A 6 29.27 10.44 -15.70
CA ARG A 6 28.46 11.55 -16.23
C ARG A 6 27.04 11.37 -15.67
N ALA A 7 26.84 11.73 -14.40
CA ALA A 7 25.49 12.08 -13.96
C ALA A 7 25.06 13.26 -14.83
N LYS A 8 23.86 13.20 -15.42
CA LYS A 8 23.24 14.44 -15.88
C LYS A 8 23.02 15.29 -14.62
N ASP A 9 23.42 16.56 -14.64
CA ASP A 9 23.37 17.45 -13.47
C ASP A 9 21.94 17.77 -12.98
N ILE A 10 20.91 17.24 -13.64
CA ILE A 10 19.51 17.44 -13.27
C ILE A 10 18.85 16.06 -13.10
N PRO A 11 18.42 15.69 -11.87
CA PRO A 11 17.67 14.46 -11.65
C PRO A 11 16.32 14.51 -12.39
N VAL A 12 15.90 13.37 -12.92
CA VAL A 12 14.57 13.23 -13.52
C VAL A 12 13.58 12.98 -12.39
N ALA A 13 12.60 13.86 -12.26
CA ALA A 13 11.49 13.69 -11.34
C ALA A 13 10.67 12.46 -11.76
N GLY A 14 10.50 11.54 -10.81
CA GLY A 14 9.59 10.42 -10.89
C GLY A 14 8.31 10.72 -10.12
N ARG A 15 7.63 9.63 -9.75
CA ARG A 15 6.32 9.70 -9.11
C ARG A 15 6.34 10.45 -7.78
N THR A 16 5.27 11.18 -7.52
CA THR A 16 5.00 11.87 -6.26
C THR A 16 4.32 10.93 -5.26
N PHE A 17 4.65 11.10 -3.99
CA PHE A 17 4.14 10.28 -2.89
C PHE A 17 3.82 11.14 -1.68
N GLN A 18 2.73 10.79 -1.01
CA GLN A 18 2.28 11.39 0.23
C GLN A 18 2.41 10.40 1.38
N ARG A 19 3.07 10.83 2.45
CA ARG A 19 3.07 10.12 3.72
C ARG A 19 1.90 10.64 4.56
N LEU A 20 0.93 9.77 4.78
CA LEU A 20 -0.22 10.03 5.64
C LEU A 20 -0.05 9.33 6.98
N HIS A 21 -0.60 9.95 8.02
CA HIS A 21 -0.65 9.40 9.38
C HIS A 21 -2.04 9.62 9.97
N GLY A 22 -2.53 8.67 10.75
CA GLY A 22 -3.85 8.75 11.35
C GLY A 22 -4.05 7.74 12.48
N ASP A 23 -5.19 7.88 13.15
CA ASP A 23 -5.66 6.99 14.20
C ASP A 23 -6.36 5.77 13.57
N THR A 24 -5.98 4.56 14.00
CA THR A 24 -6.49 3.32 13.43
C THR A 24 -7.99 3.13 13.68
N ARG A 25 -8.51 3.60 14.83
CA ARG A 25 -9.94 3.52 15.16
C ARG A 25 -10.75 4.46 14.28
N GLN A 26 -10.25 5.68 14.03
CA GLN A 26 -10.90 6.62 13.11
C GLN A 26 -10.97 6.05 11.69
N LEU A 27 -9.89 5.44 11.20
CA LEU A 27 -9.88 4.77 9.91
C LEU A 27 -10.87 3.59 9.88
N LEU A 28 -10.86 2.72 10.89
CA LEU A 28 -11.79 1.59 10.96
C LEU A 28 -13.25 2.06 11.03
N GLN A 29 -13.53 3.14 11.75
CA GLN A 29 -14.87 3.74 11.81
C GLN A 29 -15.32 4.27 10.45
N ALA A 30 -14.47 5.01 9.74
CA ALA A 30 -14.77 5.50 8.39
C ALA A 30 -15.00 4.34 7.41
N LEU A 31 -14.20 3.27 7.50
CA LEU A 31 -14.36 2.07 6.70
C LEU A 31 -15.67 1.34 7.03
N ASN A 32 -16.05 1.23 8.31
CA ASN A 32 -17.34 0.63 8.70
C ASN A 32 -18.53 1.39 8.08
N GLN A 33 -18.54 2.73 8.21
CA GLN A 33 -19.58 3.58 7.61
C GLN A 33 -19.63 3.43 6.08
N TRP A 34 -18.47 3.37 5.43
CA TRP A 34 -18.38 3.16 3.98
C TRP A 34 -18.90 1.79 3.55
N MET A 35 -18.59 0.73 4.32
CA MET A 35 -19.05 -0.64 4.08
C MET A 35 -20.56 -0.81 4.30
N GLU A 36 -21.15 -0.09 5.26
CA GLU A 36 -22.60 -0.11 5.52
C GLU A 36 -23.42 0.42 4.33
N GLN A 37 -22.85 1.37 3.59
CA GLN A 37 -23.48 1.94 2.38
C GLN A 37 -23.37 1.02 1.16
N ARG A 38 -22.61 -0.09 1.24
CA ARG A 38 -22.27 -0.96 0.09
C ARG A 38 -22.39 -2.45 0.45
N PRO A 39 -23.57 -2.92 0.89
CA PRO A 39 -23.77 -4.32 1.28
C PRO A 39 -23.40 -5.31 0.17
N GLN A 40 -23.63 -4.98 -1.10
CA GLN A 40 -23.33 -5.83 -2.26
C GLN A 40 -21.86 -6.22 -2.40
N LEU A 41 -20.94 -5.41 -1.86
CA LEU A 41 -19.52 -5.70 -1.91
C LEU A 41 -19.13 -6.83 -0.95
N ARG A 42 -19.83 -6.97 0.19
CA ARG A 42 -19.52 -7.99 1.22
C ARG A 42 -19.72 -9.40 0.70
N ASP A 43 -20.76 -9.62 -0.10
CA ASP A 43 -21.14 -10.95 -0.58
C ASP A 43 -20.33 -11.40 -1.80
N SER A 44 -19.67 -10.45 -2.47
CA SER A 44 -18.95 -10.69 -3.73
C SER A 44 -17.50 -11.14 -3.53
N TYR A 45 -16.91 -10.86 -2.37
CA TYR A 45 -15.48 -11.05 -2.12
C TYR A 45 -15.22 -11.63 -0.74
N TYR A 46 -14.28 -12.56 -0.65
CA TYR A 46 -13.93 -13.20 0.61
C TYR A 46 -12.51 -12.82 1.05
N PRO A 47 -12.33 -12.25 2.26
CA PRO A 47 -11.01 -12.00 2.81
C PRO A 47 -10.39 -13.30 3.33
N LYS A 48 -9.08 -13.48 3.11
CA LYS A 48 -8.28 -14.55 3.71
C LYS A 48 -6.96 -13.99 4.24
N ASP A 49 -6.48 -14.60 5.31
CA ASP A 49 -5.12 -14.37 5.78
C ASP A 49 -4.08 -14.99 4.84
N ILE A 50 -2.96 -14.29 4.68
CA ILE A 50 -1.85 -14.74 3.83
C ILE A 50 -0.86 -15.56 4.68
N ASN A 51 -1.28 -16.75 5.11
CA ASN A 51 -0.55 -17.54 6.12
C ASN A 51 -0.02 -18.89 5.60
N SER A 52 -0.52 -19.37 4.45
CA SER A 52 -0.08 -20.63 3.84
C SER A 52 0.77 -20.36 2.60
N ASN A 53 1.65 -21.31 2.25
CA ASN A 53 2.44 -21.23 1.02
C ASN A 53 1.56 -21.04 -0.22
N GLU A 54 0.38 -21.68 -0.26
CA GLU A 54 -0.59 -21.53 -1.34
C GLU A 54 -1.11 -20.09 -1.46
N THR A 55 -1.53 -19.48 -0.34
CA THR A 55 -1.98 -18.08 -0.34
C THR A 55 -0.86 -17.12 -0.71
N ILE A 56 0.37 -17.40 -0.26
CA ILE A 56 1.55 -16.62 -0.62
C ILE A 56 1.80 -16.71 -2.13
N ASP A 57 1.87 -17.90 -2.72
CA ASP A 57 2.14 -18.07 -4.16
C ASP A 57 1.08 -17.41 -5.05
N THR A 58 -0.18 -17.40 -4.60
CA THR A 58 -1.27 -16.71 -5.32
C THR A 58 -1.10 -15.19 -5.25
N VAL A 59 -0.73 -14.65 -4.09
CA VAL A 59 -0.41 -13.22 -3.92
C VAL A 59 0.83 -12.82 -4.72
N LEU A 60 1.86 -13.67 -4.77
CA LEU A 60 3.05 -13.44 -5.60
C LEU A 60 2.70 -13.36 -7.09
N SER A 61 1.73 -14.17 -7.54
CA SER A 61 1.25 -14.13 -8.92
C SER A 61 0.51 -12.82 -9.21
N TYR A 62 -0.31 -12.33 -8.28
CA TYR A 62 -0.96 -11.02 -8.38
C TYR A 62 0.07 -9.88 -8.38
N ASP A 63 1.05 -9.93 -7.49
CA ASP A 63 2.14 -8.97 -7.40
C ASP A 63 2.97 -8.89 -8.69
N LYS A 64 3.26 -10.04 -9.32
CA LYS A 64 3.95 -10.11 -10.61
C LYS A 64 3.14 -9.50 -11.75
N LYS A 65 1.81 -9.68 -11.75
CA LYS A 65 0.91 -9.03 -12.72
C LYS A 65 0.96 -7.50 -12.54
N LEU A 66 0.89 -7.01 -11.31
CA LEU A 66 0.95 -5.58 -10.99
C LEU A 66 2.32 -4.97 -11.30
N ALA A 67 3.40 -5.66 -10.94
CA ALA A 67 4.75 -5.15 -11.11
C ALA A 67 5.26 -5.25 -12.56
N HIS A 68 4.72 -6.18 -13.35
CA HIS A 68 5.21 -6.55 -14.67
C HIS A 68 6.68 -7.04 -14.68
N PHE A 69 7.21 -7.43 -13.52
CA PHE A 69 8.48 -8.13 -13.35
C PHE A 69 8.43 -9.04 -12.12
N ASP A 70 9.33 -10.01 -12.07
CA ASP A 70 9.38 -10.97 -10.96
C ASP A 70 10.14 -10.38 -9.76
N ARG A 71 9.40 -10.04 -8.70
CA ARG A 71 9.97 -9.68 -7.39
C ARG A 71 9.64 -10.69 -6.29
N SER A 72 9.31 -11.92 -6.68
CA SER A 72 8.84 -12.96 -5.75
C SER A 72 9.83 -13.28 -4.63
N SER A 73 11.13 -13.32 -4.92
CA SER A 73 12.16 -13.54 -3.90
C SER A 73 12.13 -12.48 -2.80
N PHE A 74 11.93 -11.21 -3.16
CA PHE A 74 11.81 -10.13 -2.19
C PHE A 74 10.52 -10.28 -1.36
N MET A 75 9.41 -10.57 -2.03
CA MET A 75 8.10 -10.70 -1.39
C MET A 75 8.02 -11.90 -0.44
N LYS A 76 8.71 -13.00 -0.74
CA LYS A 76 8.86 -14.18 0.14
C LYS A 76 9.62 -13.87 1.43
N ILE A 77 10.52 -12.89 1.41
CA ILE A 77 11.20 -12.39 2.62
C ILE A 77 10.32 -11.37 3.35
N PHE A 78 9.58 -10.56 2.59
CA PHE A 78 8.82 -9.44 3.10
C PHE A 78 7.54 -9.85 3.86
N PHE A 79 6.70 -10.73 3.31
CA PHE A 79 5.43 -11.13 3.96
C PHE A 79 5.59 -11.78 5.34
N PRO A 80 6.62 -12.60 5.60
CA PRO A 80 6.87 -13.11 6.95
C PRO A 80 7.17 -12.02 7.99
N LEU A 81 7.60 -10.82 7.57
CA LEU A 81 7.84 -9.69 8.47
C LEU A 81 6.57 -8.90 8.77
N ALA A 82 5.46 -9.17 8.06
CA ALA A 82 4.19 -8.52 8.28
C ALA A 82 3.48 -9.13 9.49
N ASP A 83 2.99 -8.27 10.38
CA ASP A 83 2.24 -8.70 11.57
C ASP A 83 0.86 -9.21 11.17
N HIS A 84 0.15 -8.42 10.36
CA HIS A 84 -1.12 -8.79 9.74
C HIS A 84 -1.04 -8.66 8.22
N LYS A 85 -1.70 -9.56 7.50
CA LYS A 85 -1.69 -9.58 6.03
C LYS A 85 -2.95 -10.26 5.50
N LYS A 86 -3.72 -9.54 4.70
CA LYS A 86 -4.99 -10.00 4.11
C LYS A 86 -4.93 -9.92 2.60
N ALA A 87 -5.60 -10.86 1.94
CA ALA A 87 -5.94 -10.80 0.54
C ALA A 87 -7.46 -10.93 0.36
N LEU A 88 -8.02 -10.21 -0.60
CA LEU A 88 -9.37 -10.43 -1.10
C LEU A 88 -9.32 -11.30 -2.35
N PHE A 89 -10.30 -12.19 -2.44
CA PHE A 89 -10.46 -13.06 -3.58
C PHE A 89 -11.85 -12.91 -4.22
N ASN A 90 -11.91 -13.04 -5.54
CA ASN A 90 -13.16 -13.10 -6.28
C ASN A 90 -13.76 -14.52 -6.32
N SER A 91 -14.95 -14.65 -6.90
CA SER A 91 -15.64 -15.95 -7.07
C SER A 91 -14.86 -17.00 -7.87
N GLN A 92 -13.86 -16.58 -8.65
CA GLN A 92 -13.00 -17.43 -9.46
C GLN A 92 -11.75 -17.90 -8.71
N GLY A 93 -11.56 -17.48 -7.45
CA GLY A 93 -10.39 -17.83 -6.66
C GLY A 93 -9.16 -16.96 -6.95
N GLU A 94 -9.31 -15.86 -7.67
CA GLU A 94 -8.20 -14.95 -7.99
C GLU A 94 -8.08 -13.86 -6.92
N VAL A 95 -6.83 -13.52 -6.57
CA VAL A 95 -6.53 -12.37 -5.72
C VAL A 95 -6.81 -11.09 -6.50
N ILE A 96 -7.60 -10.20 -5.90
CA ILE A 96 -8.01 -8.91 -6.46
C ILE A 96 -7.59 -7.71 -5.58
N ALA A 97 -7.19 -7.98 -4.34
CA ALA A 97 -6.61 -6.99 -3.45
C ALA A 97 -5.75 -7.64 -2.36
N VAL A 98 -4.78 -6.90 -1.86
CA VAL A 98 -3.83 -7.27 -0.80
C VAL A 98 -3.60 -6.05 0.08
N ALA A 99 -3.37 -6.27 1.37
CA ALA A 99 -2.84 -5.27 2.29
C ALA A 99 -2.09 -5.95 3.43
N ALA A 100 -1.10 -5.26 3.99
CA ALA A 100 -0.30 -5.75 5.10
C ALA A 100 0.06 -4.65 6.10
N THR A 101 0.25 -5.03 7.36
CA THR A 101 0.75 -4.16 8.43
C THR A 101 2.13 -4.59 8.88
N PHE A 102 2.96 -3.61 9.24
CA PHE A 102 4.29 -3.80 9.80
C PHE A 102 4.42 -2.98 11.07
N PRO A 103 4.96 -3.53 12.16
CA PRO A 103 5.18 -2.74 13.37
C PRO A 103 6.21 -1.64 13.10
N LEU A 104 5.97 -0.45 13.64
CA LEU A 104 6.97 0.59 13.74
C LEU A 104 7.70 0.47 15.08
N PHE A 105 8.89 1.09 15.18
CA PHE A 105 9.73 1.03 16.40
C PHE A 105 9.07 1.65 17.65
N HIS A 106 7.95 2.37 17.50
CA HIS A 106 7.18 2.94 18.59
C HIS A 106 6.04 2.02 18.98
N GLU A 107 5.84 1.82 20.29
CA GLU A 107 4.82 0.92 20.83
C GLU A 107 3.42 1.27 20.29
N ASN A 108 2.76 0.30 19.64
CA ASN A 108 1.40 0.36 19.08
C ASN A 108 1.20 1.17 17.79
N ASP A 109 2.28 1.57 17.10
CA ASP A 109 2.19 2.21 15.79
C ASP A 109 2.52 1.22 14.67
N TYR A 110 1.73 1.27 13.58
CA TYR A 110 1.94 0.41 12.43
C TYR A 110 2.18 1.18 11.15
N LYS A 111 2.79 0.50 10.20
CA LYS A 111 2.85 0.92 8.82
C LYS A 111 1.90 0.08 7.98
N LEU A 112 0.96 0.73 7.29
CA LEU A 112 0.18 0.08 6.25
C LEU A 112 0.99 0.09 4.95
N GLU A 113 1.28 -1.10 4.45
CA GLU A 113 2.02 -1.29 3.20
C GLU A 113 1.28 -2.27 2.29
N GLN A 114 1.67 -2.23 1.01
CA GLN A 114 1.12 -3.09 -0.03
C GLN A 114 -0.40 -3.06 -0.13
N VAL A 115 -1.01 -1.89 0.05
CA VAL A 115 -2.43 -1.76 -0.27
C VAL A 115 -2.52 -1.73 -1.79
N TYR A 116 -2.69 -2.91 -2.37
CA TYR A 116 -2.80 -3.13 -3.80
C TYR A 116 -4.20 -3.67 -4.09
N ALA A 117 -4.89 -3.14 -5.08
CA ALA A 117 -6.24 -3.59 -5.40
C ALA A 117 -6.62 -3.25 -6.84
N ASP A 118 -7.51 -4.03 -7.45
CA ASP A 118 -7.96 -3.77 -8.82
C ASP A 118 -8.71 -2.42 -8.96
N ASN A 119 -9.26 -1.89 -7.87
CA ASN A 119 -9.90 -0.57 -7.83
C ASN A 119 -9.96 0.00 -6.39
N PHE A 120 -10.44 1.24 -6.28
CA PHE A 120 -10.57 1.96 -5.01
C PHE A 120 -11.47 1.26 -3.98
N ASP A 121 -12.63 0.74 -4.41
CA ASP A 121 -13.57 0.07 -3.51
C ASP A 121 -12.93 -1.17 -2.87
N LEU A 122 -12.22 -1.97 -3.68
CA LEU A 122 -11.49 -3.14 -3.21
C LEU A 122 -10.31 -2.79 -2.28
N ALA A 123 -9.66 -1.64 -2.49
CA ALA A 123 -8.61 -1.14 -1.59
C ALA A 123 -9.16 -0.85 -0.19
N LEU A 124 -10.35 -0.22 -0.12
CA LEU A 124 -11.02 0.04 1.15
C LEU A 124 -11.50 -1.25 1.82
N MET A 125 -12.04 -2.19 1.04
CA MET A 125 -12.47 -3.48 1.56
C MET A 125 -11.32 -4.30 2.17
N VAL A 126 -10.17 -4.37 1.50
CA VAL A 126 -9.03 -5.16 2.03
C VAL A 126 -8.44 -4.50 3.28
N LEU A 127 -8.44 -3.16 3.33
CA LEU A 127 -8.07 -2.42 4.54
C LEU A 127 -9.04 -2.65 5.68
N HIS A 128 -10.35 -2.66 5.40
CA HIS A 128 -11.35 -2.97 6.41
C HIS A 128 -11.12 -4.35 7.00
N ALA A 129 -10.97 -5.37 6.16
CA ALA A 129 -10.69 -6.73 6.59
C ALA A 129 -9.37 -6.86 7.36
N LEU A 130 -8.32 -6.13 6.96
CA LEU A 130 -7.03 -6.12 7.65
C LEU A 130 -7.13 -5.49 9.04
N LEU A 131 -7.80 -4.34 9.15
CA LEU A 131 -7.85 -3.55 10.38
C LEU A 131 -8.79 -4.13 11.44
N GLN A 132 -9.65 -5.09 11.09
CA GLN A 132 -10.41 -5.86 12.09
C GLN A 132 -9.51 -6.66 13.05
N ASP A 133 -8.34 -7.08 12.58
CA ASP A 133 -7.41 -7.90 13.36
C ASP A 133 -6.29 -7.09 14.02
N VAL A 134 -6.18 -5.78 13.70
CA VAL A 134 -5.06 -4.93 14.11
C VAL A 134 -5.39 -4.19 15.40
N ASN A 135 -4.61 -4.43 16.45
CA ASN A 135 -4.71 -3.69 17.71
C ASN A 135 -3.64 -2.59 17.79
N ALA A 136 -3.75 -1.60 16.91
CA ALA A 136 -2.84 -0.46 16.82
C ALA A 136 -3.53 0.83 17.25
N THR A 137 -2.79 1.77 17.85
CA THR A 137 -3.30 3.12 18.11
C THR A 137 -3.26 3.93 16.84
N ASN A 138 -2.08 4.00 16.20
CA ASN A 138 -1.90 4.81 14.99
C ASN A 138 -1.34 3.99 13.84
N PHE A 139 -1.49 4.55 12.64
CA PHE A 139 -0.85 4.02 11.45
C PHE A 139 -0.16 5.12 10.64
N SER A 140 0.77 4.70 9.79
CA SER A 140 1.27 5.55 8.71
C SER A 140 1.32 4.77 7.40
N LEU A 141 1.17 5.45 6.29
CA LEU A 141 1.28 4.85 4.96
C LEU A 141 1.93 5.80 3.98
N LEU A 142 2.45 5.23 2.89
CA LEU A 142 3.00 5.98 1.77
C LEU A 142 2.15 5.70 0.54
N THR A 143 1.40 6.69 0.07
CA THR A 143 0.48 6.58 -1.06
C THR A 143 0.97 7.42 -2.25
N PRO A 144 0.92 6.94 -3.50
CA PRO A 144 1.12 7.77 -4.68
C PRO A 144 -0.06 8.74 -4.88
N ASP A 145 0.13 9.85 -5.61
CA ASP A 145 -0.86 10.94 -5.76
C ASP A 145 -1.00 11.47 -7.21
N GLU A 146 -0.95 10.58 -8.20
CA GLU A 146 -0.97 10.94 -9.63
C GLU A 146 -2.15 10.37 -10.42
N THR A 147 -2.87 9.36 -9.92
CA THR A 147 -4.06 8.79 -10.58
C THR A 147 -5.37 9.20 -9.90
N GLU A 148 -6.49 9.07 -10.61
CA GLU A 148 -7.82 9.34 -10.05
C GLU A 148 -8.15 8.41 -8.87
N ASN A 149 -7.78 7.14 -8.96
CA ASN A 149 -7.98 6.16 -7.87
C ASN A 149 -7.15 6.52 -6.63
N GLU A 150 -5.90 6.92 -6.84
CA GLU A 150 -5.00 7.41 -5.78
C GLU A 150 -5.59 8.64 -5.09
N GLN A 151 -6.09 9.62 -5.86
CA GLN A 151 -6.69 10.82 -5.29
C GLN A 151 -7.98 10.52 -4.51
N LYS A 152 -8.85 9.62 -5.00
CA LYS A 152 -10.04 9.17 -4.26
C LYS A 152 -9.66 8.52 -2.93
N PHE A 153 -8.58 7.74 -2.93
CA PHE A 153 -8.05 7.11 -1.73
C PHE A 153 -7.48 8.10 -0.73
N ILE A 154 -6.66 9.05 -1.19
CA ILE A 154 -6.16 10.16 -0.37
C ILE A 154 -7.32 10.97 0.21
N ASP A 155 -8.31 11.32 -0.62
CA ASP A 155 -9.49 12.08 -0.20
C ASP A 155 -10.29 11.32 0.87
N PHE A 156 -10.47 10.01 0.72
CA PHE A 156 -11.10 9.19 1.75
C PHE A 156 -10.31 9.25 3.07
N LEU A 157 -8.99 9.03 3.00
CA LEU A 157 -8.13 9.03 4.18
C LEU A 157 -8.13 10.39 4.91
N VAL A 158 -7.99 11.48 4.18
CA VAL A 158 -7.92 12.83 4.76
C VAL A 158 -9.29 13.31 5.22
N LYS A 159 -10.34 13.17 4.40
CA LYS A 159 -11.65 13.78 4.68
C LYS A 159 -12.55 12.92 5.55
N GLN A 160 -12.48 11.59 5.39
CA GLN A 160 -13.36 10.66 6.11
C GLN A 160 -12.66 10.03 7.32
N ALA A 161 -11.40 9.62 7.15
CA ALA A 161 -10.61 9.02 8.23
C ALA A 161 -9.73 10.03 9.00
N ASN A 162 -9.86 11.33 8.70
CA ASN A 162 -9.16 12.42 9.40
C ASN A 162 -7.63 12.23 9.48
N CYS A 163 -7.04 11.68 8.41
CA CYS A 163 -5.59 11.52 8.31
C CYS A 163 -4.89 12.85 8.05
N SER A 164 -3.73 13.02 8.66
CA SER A 164 -2.85 14.17 8.45
C SER A 164 -1.76 13.86 7.41
N LEU A 165 -1.53 14.81 6.51
CA LEU A 165 -0.37 14.78 5.61
C LEU A 165 0.89 15.16 6.38
N ILE A 166 1.83 14.23 6.48
CA ILE A 166 3.09 14.43 7.19
C ILE A 166 4.18 14.95 6.25
N LYS A 167 4.27 14.37 5.05
CA LYS A 167 5.34 14.69 4.09
C LYS A 167 4.89 14.36 2.68
N GLN A 168 5.28 15.19 1.73
CA GLN A 168 5.24 14.87 0.30
C GLN A 168 6.67 14.71 -0.20
N ALA A 169 6.90 13.73 -1.08
CA ALA A 169 8.20 13.46 -1.64
C ALA A 169 8.07 12.96 -3.08
N HIS A 170 9.07 13.28 -3.91
CA HIS A 170 9.18 12.77 -5.27
C HIS A 170 10.28 11.70 -5.32
N ARG A 171 10.05 10.62 -6.06
CA ARG A 171 11.17 9.76 -6.47
C ARG A 171 12.03 10.51 -7.48
N SER A 172 13.34 10.39 -7.36
CA SER A 172 14.28 11.02 -8.28
C SER A 172 15.15 9.95 -8.92
N TYR A 173 15.35 10.04 -10.23
CA TYR A 173 16.16 9.10 -11.00
C TYR A 173 17.33 9.83 -11.67
N SER A 174 18.49 9.18 -11.75
CA SER A 174 19.67 9.71 -12.46
C SER A 174 19.53 9.72 -13.98
N ARG A 175 18.51 9.03 -14.49
CA ARG A 175 18.12 8.93 -15.89
C ARG A 175 16.62 8.66 -15.98
N GLU A 176 16.04 8.88 -17.14
CA GLU A 176 14.66 8.48 -17.41
C GLU A 176 14.47 7.00 -17.06
N PHE A 177 13.45 6.73 -16.25
CA PHE A 177 13.15 5.40 -15.75
C PHE A 177 11.66 5.16 -15.90
N HIS A 178 11.31 4.27 -16.82
CA HIS A 178 9.93 3.82 -16.97
C HIS A 178 9.69 2.68 -16.00
N CYS A 179 8.97 2.96 -14.91
CA CYS A 179 8.56 1.93 -13.97
C CYS A 179 7.37 1.18 -14.57
N PRO A 180 7.47 -0.14 -14.82
CA PRO A 180 6.40 -0.87 -15.50
C PRO A 180 5.24 -1.24 -14.57
N ILE A 181 5.20 -0.74 -13.33
CA ILE A 181 4.14 -1.02 -12.36
C ILE A 181 2.79 -0.46 -12.86
N ASP A 182 1.71 -1.25 -12.76
CA ASP A 182 0.35 -0.77 -12.92
C ASP A 182 -0.08 0.05 -11.69
N TRP A 183 0.16 1.35 -11.78
CA TRP A 183 -0.08 2.27 -10.68
C TRP A 183 -1.56 2.50 -10.35
N ASN A 184 -2.48 2.21 -11.28
CA ASN A 184 -3.92 2.33 -10.99
C ASN A 184 -4.38 1.34 -9.90
N ARG A 185 -3.54 0.35 -9.59
CA ARG A 185 -3.77 -0.68 -8.58
C ARG A 185 -2.94 -0.49 -7.32
N VAL A 186 -2.21 0.62 -7.17
CA VAL A 186 -1.31 0.86 -6.04
C VAL A 186 -1.84 2.01 -5.18
N PHE A 187 -2.34 1.68 -3.99
CA PHE A 187 -2.89 2.64 -3.03
C PHE A 187 -1.95 2.92 -1.87
N ALA A 188 -1.13 1.95 -1.47
CA ALA A 188 -0.02 2.17 -0.56
C ALA A 188 1.17 1.27 -0.92
N MET A 189 2.35 1.86 -0.95
CA MET A 189 3.57 1.19 -1.37
C MET A 189 4.37 0.58 -0.22
N ILE A 190 5.20 -0.38 -0.59
CA ILE A 190 6.36 -0.78 0.20
C ILE A 190 7.35 0.38 0.23
N GLY A 191 7.57 0.95 1.41
CA GLY A 191 8.52 2.04 1.59
C GLY A 191 9.66 1.64 2.52
N ARG A 192 10.91 1.94 2.17
CA ARG A 192 11.96 1.97 3.19
C ARG A 192 11.63 3.09 4.17
N GLY A 193 11.53 2.76 5.46
CA GLY A 193 11.16 3.66 6.56
C GLY A 193 12.12 4.82 6.84
N GLN A 194 12.93 5.25 5.88
CA GLN A 194 13.74 6.44 5.96
C GLN A 194 13.55 7.26 4.68
N ILE A 195 12.46 8.03 4.64
CA ILE A 195 12.54 9.30 3.90
C ILE A 195 13.38 10.19 4.81
N ALA A 196 14.71 10.18 4.61
CA ALA A 196 15.64 10.99 5.36
C ALA A 196 15.01 12.37 5.62
N SER A 197 14.90 12.75 6.89
CA SER A 197 14.73 14.15 7.24
C SER A 197 15.97 14.85 6.69
N PRO A 198 15.86 15.84 5.79
CA PRO A 198 16.97 16.75 5.63
C PRO A 198 17.01 17.55 6.93
N LEU A 199 18.00 17.23 7.76
CA LEU A 199 18.50 18.06 8.88
C LEU A 199 17.60 18.08 10.13
N ALA A 200 18.17 17.56 11.21
CA ALA A 200 18.18 18.22 12.52
C ALA A 200 19.64 18.21 12.99
#